data_AF-A0A6A7BE41-F1
#
_entry.id   AF-A0A6A7BE41-F1
#
_cell.length_a   1.000
_cell.length_b   1.000
_cell.length_c   1.000
_cell.angle_alpha   90.00
_cell.angle_beta   90.00
_cell.angle_gamma   90.00
#
_symmetry.space_group_name_H-M   'P 1'
#
loop_
_entity.id
_entity.type
_entity.pdbx_description
1 polymer ?
#
loop_
_entity_poly.entity_id
_entity_poly.type
_entity_poly.pdbx_seq_one_letter_code
_entity_poly.pdbx_strand_id
1 'polypeptide(L)'
;MRLTVFPLLLVAVSVPTQAATASCPKICESALSYIKFSGNKTEAQCTNNLHIISYYACLRQFCPSKAESGYSTLQHSCEDVGAVPDISNVTLPLDSLVEFTFQDIRKKTSHAGLLAPSLYALSQRTITSAIEADELNEHYGNAIYGFWGIVLLLSALNQVCTFVRTRAPSATRFFYLDSRAPRALVNATRRHLLIPKIAAPQNERLAGWCAFPTRLQSLLVFSFVALNVILHLVSHDVFEGNLKRPRISAQVARSLGHRTGYIIMANLPIMWTFAMRNNILTWFSGWSFATFNVYHRWIARVIVVELITHAVAYTLVTYDSGGSTKYKAQWSAEYWIWGVVALIVGCLACVTGLYSIRRRFYDAFLLGHIVIALLFLIGTWFHLKKRDDDFVFYFWPCVAVWAFDRAMRYGRLFVLNRSLGRAMVVY
;
A
#
# COMPACT_ATOMS: atom_id res chain seq x y z
N MET A 1 -29.79 -13.92 21.86
CA MET A 1 -29.77 -14.55 20.53
C MET A 1 -28.67 -13.89 19.71
N ARG A 2 -27.64 -14.70 19.39
CA ARG A 2 -26.55 -14.56 18.39
C ARG A 2 -25.90 -13.18 18.16
N LEU A 3 -24.62 -13.14 18.56
CA LEU A 3 -23.56 -12.27 18.05
C LEU A 3 -23.63 -12.15 16.52
N THR A 4 -23.92 -10.96 16.02
CA THR A 4 -23.66 -10.57 14.62
C THR A 4 -22.77 -9.33 14.62
N VAL A 5 -21.52 -9.49 15.08
CA VAL A 5 -20.43 -8.54 14.80
C VAL A 5 -19.53 -9.09 13.68
N PHE A 6 -19.86 -10.25 13.11
CA PHE A 6 -19.01 -10.94 12.14
C PHE A 6 -19.31 -10.77 10.62
N PRO A 7 -20.38 -10.10 10.12
CA PRO A 7 -20.54 -10.01 8.67
C PRO A 7 -19.88 -8.76 8.04
N LEU A 8 -19.43 -7.77 8.80
CA LEU A 8 -18.86 -6.53 8.22
C LEU A 8 -17.44 -6.69 7.67
N LEU A 9 -16.72 -7.76 8.05
CA LEU A 9 -15.41 -8.08 7.48
C LEU A 9 -15.49 -8.78 6.12
N LEU A 10 -16.66 -9.33 5.75
CA LEU A 10 -16.83 -10.12 4.52
C LEU A 10 -17.36 -9.31 3.33
N VAL A 11 -17.97 -8.14 3.56
CA VAL A 11 -18.54 -7.32 2.47
C VAL A 11 -17.47 -6.52 1.72
N ALA A 12 -16.29 -6.30 2.30
CA ALA A 12 -15.21 -5.57 1.65
C ALA A 12 -14.38 -6.40 0.65
N VAL A 13 -14.62 -7.71 0.54
CA VAL A 13 -13.78 -8.62 -0.27
C VAL A 13 -14.34 -8.84 -1.68
N SER A 14 -15.58 -8.45 -1.95
CA SER A 14 -16.23 -8.62 -3.26
C SER A 14 -16.45 -7.27 -3.95
N VAL A 15 -15.38 -6.56 -4.29
CA VAL A 15 -15.48 -5.51 -5.30
C VAL A 15 -15.26 -6.19 -6.66
N PRO A 16 -16.26 -6.25 -7.56
CA PRO A 16 -16.04 -6.69 -8.91
C PRO A 16 -15.16 -5.64 -9.59
N THR A 17 -13.87 -5.93 -9.73
CA THR A 17 -12.98 -5.14 -10.57
C THR A 17 -13.40 -5.37 -12.02
N GLN A 18 -13.72 -4.28 -12.72
CA GLN A 18 -13.94 -4.35 -14.17
C GLN A 18 -12.58 -4.61 -14.80
N ALA A 19 -12.26 -5.87 -15.07
CA ALA A 19 -10.94 -6.31 -15.50
C ALA A 19 -10.39 -5.43 -16.64
N ALA A 20 -9.41 -4.58 -16.34
CA ALA A 20 -8.73 -3.80 -17.36
C ALA A 20 -7.92 -4.75 -18.25
N THR A 21 -8.42 -4.96 -19.46
CA THR A 21 -7.71 -5.78 -20.45
C THR A 21 -6.48 -5.02 -20.95
N ALA A 22 -5.31 -5.66 -20.86
CA ALA A 22 -4.07 -5.10 -21.41
C ALA A 22 -4.22 -4.69 -22.88
N SER A 23 -3.65 -3.55 -23.26
CA SER A 23 -3.66 -3.12 -24.65
C SER A 23 -2.83 -4.07 -25.52
N CYS A 24 -3.31 -4.36 -26.73
CA CYS A 24 -2.63 -5.28 -27.64
C CYS A 24 -1.17 -4.93 -27.96
N PRO A 25 -0.81 -3.65 -28.20
CA PRO A 25 0.59 -3.24 -28.32
C PRO A 25 1.45 -3.73 -27.14
N LYS A 26 0.94 -3.58 -25.91
CA LYS A 26 1.63 -4.01 -24.69
C LYS A 26 1.78 -5.54 -24.62
N ILE A 27 0.81 -6.30 -25.13
CA ILE A 27 0.84 -7.77 -25.20
C ILE A 27 1.94 -8.24 -26.17
N CYS A 28 1.96 -7.68 -27.38
CA CYS A 28 2.99 -7.97 -28.39
C CYS A 28 4.38 -7.64 -27.86
N GLU A 29 4.56 -6.42 -27.33
CA GLU A 29 5.82 -5.95 -26.78
C GLU A 29 6.31 -6.85 -25.64
N SER A 30 5.42 -7.18 -24.69
CA SER A 30 5.82 -8.00 -23.56
C SER A 30 6.29 -9.38 -23.99
N ALA A 31 5.61 -10.03 -24.94
CA ALA A 31 6.02 -11.35 -25.43
C ALA A 31 7.42 -11.30 -26.07
N LEU A 32 7.65 -10.31 -26.93
CA LEU A 32 8.90 -10.13 -27.67
C LEU A 32 10.07 -9.71 -26.77
N SER A 33 9.80 -8.97 -25.69
CA SER A 33 10.82 -8.56 -24.72
C SER A 33 11.55 -9.74 -24.05
N TYR A 34 10.95 -10.93 -24.05
CA TYR A 34 11.58 -12.15 -23.51
C TYR A 34 12.37 -12.94 -24.55
N ILE A 35 12.33 -12.56 -25.83
CA ILE A 35 13.11 -13.16 -26.92
C ILE A 35 14.41 -12.38 -27.11
N LYS A 36 15.55 -13.08 -27.24
CA LYS A 36 16.86 -12.41 -27.36
C LYS A 36 17.26 -12.28 -28.83
N PHE A 37 16.90 -11.18 -29.46
CA PHE A 37 17.34 -10.87 -30.82
C PHE A 37 18.85 -10.63 -30.90
N SER A 38 19.50 -11.11 -31.95
CA SER A 38 20.90 -10.80 -32.26
C SER A 38 21.03 -9.33 -32.64
N GLY A 39 21.98 -8.61 -32.03
CA GLY A 39 22.17 -7.18 -32.28
C GLY A 39 22.56 -6.41 -31.02
N ASN A 40 22.61 -5.09 -31.14
CA ASN A 40 23.10 -4.20 -30.09
C ASN A 40 22.21 -4.23 -28.83
N LYS A 41 22.83 -4.12 -27.64
CA LYS A 41 22.28 -4.57 -26.34
C LYS A 41 21.62 -3.49 -25.47
N THR A 42 21.30 -2.33 -26.02
CA THR A 42 20.58 -1.26 -25.29
C THR A 42 19.27 -0.97 -26.01
N GLU A 43 18.15 -1.20 -25.31
CA GLU A 43 16.79 -0.91 -25.78
C GLU A 43 16.46 -1.50 -27.15
N ALA A 44 16.45 -2.84 -27.21
CA ALA A 44 16.18 -3.60 -28.43
C ALA A 44 14.83 -3.25 -29.09
N GLN A 45 13.87 -2.76 -28.30
CA GLN A 45 12.57 -2.29 -28.77
C GLN A 45 12.66 -1.11 -29.76
N CYS A 46 13.70 -0.28 -29.63
CA CYS A 46 13.90 0.92 -30.46
C CYS A 46 15.03 0.76 -31.48
N THR A 47 16.01 -0.11 -31.23
CA THR A 47 17.25 -0.17 -32.02
C THR A 47 17.42 -1.46 -32.83
N ASN A 48 16.66 -2.52 -32.52
CA ASN A 48 16.82 -3.81 -33.18
C ASN A 48 15.76 -4.02 -34.27
N ASN A 49 16.20 -3.98 -35.54
CA ASN A 49 15.32 -4.21 -36.69
C ASN A 49 14.55 -5.53 -36.62
N LEU A 50 15.15 -6.61 -36.09
CA LEU A 50 14.47 -7.91 -35.97
C LEU A 50 13.30 -7.84 -34.97
N HIS A 51 13.50 -7.09 -33.88
CA HIS A 51 12.46 -6.87 -32.87
C HIS A 51 11.32 -6.01 -33.45
N ILE A 52 11.67 -4.89 -34.10
CA ILE A 52 10.70 -3.95 -34.69
C ILE A 52 9.83 -4.66 -35.75
N ILE A 53 10.45 -5.46 -36.62
CA ILE A 53 9.72 -6.27 -37.62
C ILE A 53 8.78 -7.27 -36.93
N SER A 54 9.26 -7.99 -35.91
CA SER A 54 8.45 -8.98 -35.19
C SER A 54 7.29 -8.32 -34.43
N TYR A 55 7.50 -7.13 -33.87
CA TYR A 55 6.50 -6.33 -33.19
C TYR A 55 5.39 -5.88 -34.14
N TYR A 56 5.77 -5.31 -35.28
CA TYR A 56 4.80 -4.90 -36.30
C TYR A 56 4.03 -6.10 -36.88
N ALA A 57 4.70 -7.24 -37.09
CA ALA A 57 4.06 -8.48 -37.51
C ALA A 57 3.02 -8.98 -36.49
N CYS A 58 3.33 -8.93 -35.19
CA CYS A 58 2.37 -9.26 -34.12
C CYS A 58 1.15 -8.33 -34.13
N LEU A 59 1.37 -7.02 -34.25
CA LEU A 59 0.28 -6.04 -34.32
C LEU A 59 -0.65 -6.31 -35.50
N ARG A 60 -0.09 -6.61 -36.68
CA ARG A 60 -0.84 -6.92 -37.90
C ARG A 60 -1.68 -8.19 -37.76
N GLN A 61 -1.15 -9.22 -37.09
CA GLN A 61 -1.84 -10.49 -36.92
C GLN A 61 -2.97 -10.41 -35.88
N PHE A 62 -2.70 -9.87 -34.70
CA PHE A 62 -3.66 -9.93 -33.58
C PHE A 62 -4.54 -8.69 -33.49
N CYS A 63 -4.10 -7.53 -34.00
CA CYS A 63 -4.76 -6.25 -33.80
C CYS A 63 -4.69 -5.32 -35.02
N PRO A 64 -5.23 -5.75 -36.18
CA PRO A 64 -5.08 -5.05 -37.44
C PRO A 64 -5.59 -3.60 -37.40
N SER A 65 -6.67 -3.33 -36.66
CA SER A 65 -7.25 -1.98 -36.54
C SER A 65 -6.42 -1.01 -35.70
N LYS A 66 -5.52 -1.51 -34.85
CA LYS A 66 -4.66 -0.70 -33.97
C LYS A 66 -3.18 -0.77 -34.35
N ALA A 67 -2.84 -1.45 -35.45
CA ALA A 67 -1.46 -1.70 -35.83
C ALA A 67 -0.69 -0.40 -36.11
N GLU A 68 -1.29 0.52 -36.86
CA GLU A 68 -0.68 1.82 -37.17
C GLU A 68 -0.54 2.68 -35.91
N SER A 69 -1.60 2.81 -35.10
CA SER A 69 -1.56 3.55 -33.84
C SER A 69 -0.59 2.97 -32.80
N GLY A 70 -0.46 1.65 -32.76
CA GLY A 70 0.44 0.95 -31.84
C GLY A 70 1.89 1.09 -32.23
N TYR A 71 2.17 1.19 -33.54
CA TYR A 71 3.51 1.46 -34.04
C TYR A 71 3.91 2.93 -33.90
N SER A 72 3.01 3.88 -34.16
CA SER A 72 3.30 5.29 -33.94
C SER A 72 3.57 5.60 -32.46
N THR A 73 2.89 4.90 -31.54
CA THR A 73 3.18 4.97 -30.10
C THR A 73 4.60 4.48 -29.79
N LEU A 74 5.06 3.42 -30.47
CA LEU A 74 6.43 2.93 -30.32
C LEU A 74 7.43 3.95 -30.89
N GLN A 75 7.17 4.51 -32.08
CA GLN A 75 8.02 5.55 -32.69
C GLN A 75 8.20 6.72 -31.72
N HIS A 76 7.10 7.27 -31.19
CA HIS A 76 7.12 8.35 -30.22
C HIS A 76 7.89 7.98 -28.94
N SER A 77 7.75 6.73 -28.46
CA SER A 77 8.47 6.26 -27.27
C SER A 77 9.97 6.08 -27.52
N CYS A 78 10.39 5.96 -28.79
CA CYS A 78 11.77 5.73 -29.21
C CYS A 78 12.47 6.98 -29.75
N GLU A 79 11.78 8.13 -29.88
CA GLU A 79 12.32 9.36 -30.48
C GLU A 79 13.65 9.81 -29.85
N ASP A 80 13.79 9.70 -28.53
CA ASP A 80 15.00 10.11 -27.79
C ASP A 80 16.14 9.07 -27.83
N VAL A 81 15.87 7.85 -28.30
CA VAL A 81 16.78 6.68 -28.19
C VAL A 81 17.25 6.20 -29.57
N GLY A 82 16.39 6.25 -30.59
CA GLY A 82 16.72 5.81 -31.93
C GLY A 82 15.56 5.94 -32.91
N ALA A 83 15.88 6.20 -34.19
CA ALA A 83 14.89 6.31 -35.24
C ALA A 83 14.35 4.93 -35.65
N VAL A 84 13.12 4.64 -35.25
CA VAL A 84 12.35 3.47 -35.73
C VAL A 84 11.92 3.73 -37.18
N PRO A 85 12.22 2.83 -38.14
CA PRO A 85 11.94 3.05 -39.56
C PRO A 85 10.44 3.23 -39.84
N ASP A 86 10.12 4.01 -40.87
CA ASP A 86 8.73 4.22 -41.27
C ASP A 86 8.11 2.96 -41.88
N ILE A 87 6.87 2.64 -41.50
CA ILE A 87 6.13 1.44 -41.91
C ILE A 87 5.91 1.39 -43.42
N SER A 88 5.80 2.55 -44.06
CA SER A 88 5.55 2.69 -45.51
C SER A 88 6.56 1.94 -46.37
N ASN A 89 7.78 1.74 -45.86
CA ASN A 89 8.87 1.04 -46.55
C ASN A 89 8.98 -0.46 -46.21
N VAL A 90 8.20 -0.97 -45.26
CA VAL A 90 8.32 -2.36 -44.78
C VAL A 90 7.18 -3.21 -45.35
N THR A 91 7.37 -3.73 -46.56
CA THR A 91 6.53 -4.81 -47.09
C THR A 91 6.91 -6.11 -46.38
N LEU A 92 6.12 -6.53 -45.39
CA LEU A 92 6.33 -7.78 -44.66
C LEU A 92 5.43 -8.90 -45.22
N PRO A 93 6.00 -9.91 -45.90
CA PRO A 93 5.29 -11.16 -46.18
C PRO A 93 5.17 -11.97 -44.88
N LEU A 94 4.07 -11.77 -44.14
CA LEU A 94 3.75 -12.45 -42.87
C LEU A 94 3.90 -13.98 -42.96
N ASP A 95 3.56 -14.57 -44.11
CA ASP A 95 3.60 -16.03 -44.35
C ASP A 95 5.03 -16.60 -44.42
N SER A 96 6.04 -15.74 -44.54
CA SER A 96 7.46 -16.16 -44.60
C SER A 96 8.16 -16.10 -43.25
N LEU A 97 7.51 -15.54 -42.22
CA LEU A 97 8.10 -15.36 -40.91
C LEU A 97 8.02 -16.66 -40.09
N VAL A 98 9.10 -16.98 -39.39
CA VAL A 98 9.15 -18.13 -38.49
C VAL A 98 8.30 -17.85 -37.26
N GLU A 99 7.51 -18.83 -36.84
CA GLU A 99 6.64 -18.72 -35.67
C GLU A 99 7.44 -18.92 -34.37
N PHE A 100 7.37 -17.95 -33.46
CA PHE A 100 7.91 -18.01 -32.11
C PHE A 100 6.93 -18.67 -31.16
N THR A 101 7.41 -19.71 -30.49
CA THR A 101 6.66 -20.47 -29.50
C THR A 101 7.22 -20.23 -28.09
N PHE A 102 6.58 -20.83 -27.07
CA PHE A 102 7.11 -20.78 -25.70
C PHE A 102 8.55 -21.31 -25.58
N GLN A 103 8.97 -22.21 -26.48
CA GLN A 103 10.33 -22.77 -26.44
C GLN A 103 11.40 -21.76 -26.87
N ASP A 104 11.03 -20.69 -27.57
CA ASP A 104 11.97 -19.68 -28.10
C ASP A 104 12.25 -18.57 -27.07
N ILE A 105 11.51 -18.57 -25.97
CA ILE A 105 11.68 -17.63 -24.87
C ILE A 105 13.08 -17.75 -24.27
N ARG A 106 13.75 -16.61 -24.11
CA ARG A 106 15.11 -16.43 -23.59
C ARG A 106 16.21 -17.10 -24.42
N LYS A 107 15.87 -17.73 -25.55
CA LYS A 107 16.84 -18.20 -26.55
C LYS A 107 17.26 -17.06 -27.46
N LYS A 108 18.49 -17.13 -27.97
CA LYS A 108 19.02 -16.15 -28.90
C LYS A 108 18.51 -16.48 -30.30
N THR A 109 17.98 -15.48 -31.00
CA THR A 109 17.47 -15.60 -32.38
C THR A 109 18.19 -14.62 -33.30
N SER A 110 18.43 -15.00 -34.55
CA SER A 110 19.02 -14.15 -35.60
C SER A 110 18.07 -13.79 -36.74
N HIS A 111 16.78 -14.02 -36.53
CA HIS A 111 15.72 -13.77 -37.51
C HIS A 111 14.53 -13.10 -36.82
N ALA A 112 13.75 -12.38 -37.62
CA ALA A 112 12.45 -11.87 -37.21
C ALA A 112 11.41 -13.00 -37.31
N GLY A 113 10.36 -12.91 -36.52
CA GLY A 113 9.36 -13.96 -36.45
C GLY A 113 8.00 -13.46 -35.98
N LEU A 114 7.00 -14.31 -36.18
CA LEU A 114 5.61 -14.08 -35.80
C LEU A 114 5.32 -14.73 -34.45
N LEU A 115 4.48 -14.16 -33.61
CA LEU A 115 4.11 -14.82 -32.34
C LEU A 115 3.08 -15.92 -32.58
N ALA A 116 3.32 -17.10 -32.01
CA ALA A 116 2.29 -18.13 -31.96
C ALA A 116 1.05 -17.66 -31.20
N PRO A 117 -0.18 -18.03 -31.61
CA PRO A 117 -1.40 -17.69 -30.87
C PRO A 117 -1.37 -18.12 -29.40
N SER A 118 -0.72 -19.25 -29.10
CA SER A 118 -0.53 -19.75 -27.73
C SER A 118 0.40 -18.85 -26.91
N LEU A 119 1.49 -18.34 -27.52
CA LEU A 119 2.42 -17.42 -26.87
C LEU A 119 1.80 -16.04 -26.66
N TYR A 120 1.01 -15.56 -27.64
CA TYR A 120 0.23 -14.33 -27.50
C TYR A 120 -0.76 -14.43 -26.33
N ALA A 121 -1.55 -15.50 -26.27
CA ALA A 121 -2.51 -15.72 -25.17
C ALA A 121 -1.81 -15.82 -23.80
N LEU A 122 -0.63 -16.43 -23.75
CA LEU A 122 0.17 -16.52 -22.52
C LEU A 122 0.73 -15.16 -22.08
N SER A 123 1.17 -14.33 -23.03
CA SER A 123 1.59 -12.95 -22.79
C SER A 123 0.41 -12.12 -22.27
N GLN A 124 -0.75 -12.23 -22.92
CA GLN A 124 -1.99 -11.58 -22.50
C GLN A 124 -2.35 -11.95 -21.06
N ARG A 125 -2.39 -13.25 -20.73
CA ARG A 125 -2.64 -13.70 -19.35
C ARG A 125 -1.62 -13.15 -18.36
N THR A 126 -0.33 -13.13 -18.73
CA THR A 126 0.75 -12.62 -17.87
C THR A 126 0.59 -11.14 -17.55
N ILE A 127 0.18 -10.31 -18.53
CA ILE A 127 -0.02 -8.88 -18.31
C ILE A 127 -1.33 -8.60 -17.59
N THR A 128 -2.43 -9.22 -18.03
CA THR A 128 -3.75 -9.03 -17.40
C THR A 128 -3.69 -9.40 -15.91
N SER A 129 -3.08 -10.54 -15.57
CA SER A 129 -2.85 -10.95 -14.18
C SER A 129 -2.07 -9.91 -13.37
N ALA A 130 -1.07 -9.25 -13.98
CA ALA A 130 -0.30 -8.21 -13.32
C ALA A 130 -1.10 -6.92 -13.11
N ILE A 131 -1.90 -6.50 -14.09
CA ILE A 131 -2.77 -5.30 -14.02
C ILE A 131 -3.85 -5.51 -12.95
N GLU A 132 -4.55 -6.65 -13.01
CA GLU A 132 -5.59 -7.01 -12.04
C GLU A 132 -5.02 -7.07 -10.62
N ALA A 133 -3.79 -7.57 -10.45
CA ALA A 133 -3.14 -7.58 -9.15
C ALA A 133 -2.86 -6.16 -8.62
N ASP A 134 -2.48 -5.21 -9.48
CA ASP A 134 -2.19 -3.83 -9.07
C ASP A 134 -3.47 -3.08 -8.72
N GLU A 135 -4.53 -3.20 -9.52
CA GLU A 135 -5.86 -2.67 -9.20
C GLU A 135 -6.37 -3.24 -7.87
N LEU A 136 -6.27 -4.55 -7.68
CA LEU A 136 -6.71 -5.20 -6.46
C LEU A 136 -5.95 -4.69 -5.23
N ASN A 137 -4.64 -4.44 -5.34
CA ASN A 137 -3.84 -3.91 -4.23
C ASN A 137 -4.28 -2.48 -3.86
N GLU A 138 -4.65 -1.65 -4.83
CA GLU A 138 -5.23 -0.33 -4.57
C GLU A 138 -6.57 -0.43 -3.84
N HIS A 139 -7.46 -1.32 -4.29
CA HIS A 139 -8.73 -1.58 -3.63
C HIS A 139 -8.55 -2.05 -2.17
N TYR A 140 -7.54 -2.88 -1.91
CA TYR A 140 -7.18 -3.32 -0.56
C TYR A 140 -6.66 -2.16 0.30
N GLY A 141 -5.88 -1.25 -0.26
CA GLY A 141 -5.52 0.01 0.40
C GLY A 141 -6.76 0.85 0.75
N ASN A 142 -7.70 0.98 -0.19
CA ASN A 142 -8.98 1.67 0.03
C ASN A 142 -9.84 1.01 1.10
N ALA A 143 -9.82 -0.32 1.21
CA ALA A 143 -10.52 -1.05 2.27
C ALA A 143 -10.00 -0.67 3.68
N ILE A 144 -8.70 -0.38 3.83
CA ILE A 144 -8.11 0.09 5.09
C ILE A 144 -8.62 1.48 5.44
N TYR A 145 -8.68 2.40 4.48
CA TYR A 145 -9.28 3.71 4.68
C TYR A 145 -10.77 3.60 5.01
N GLY A 146 -11.51 2.71 4.33
CA GLY A 146 -12.90 2.42 4.61
C GLY A 146 -13.12 1.92 6.05
N PHE A 147 -12.27 0.99 6.51
CA PHE A 147 -12.32 0.49 7.89
C PHE A 147 -12.19 1.62 8.91
N TRP A 148 -11.14 2.44 8.82
CA TRP A 148 -10.93 3.54 9.76
C TRP A 148 -11.95 4.67 9.60
N GLY A 149 -12.39 4.94 8.37
CA GLY A 149 -13.44 5.91 8.07
C GLY A 149 -14.77 5.55 8.72
N ILE A 150 -15.21 4.29 8.60
CA ILE A 150 -16.41 3.78 9.28
C ILE A 150 -16.26 3.88 10.79
N VAL A 151 -15.12 3.45 11.34
CA VAL A 151 -14.85 3.50 12.79
C VAL A 151 -14.92 4.93 13.33
N LEU A 152 -14.31 5.89 12.63
CA LEU A 152 -14.32 7.31 13.01
C LEU A 152 -15.70 7.93 12.85
N LEU A 153 -16.44 7.58 11.78
CA LEU A 153 -17.80 8.06 11.54
C LEU A 153 -18.77 7.59 12.63
N LEU A 154 -18.75 6.30 12.97
CA LEU A 154 -19.57 5.75 14.06
C LEU A 154 -19.24 6.43 15.40
N SER A 155 -17.96 6.74 15.63
CA SER A 155 -17.52 7.45 16.84
C SER A 155 -18.01 8.89 16.86
N ALA A 156 -17.97 9.59 15.72
CA ALA A 156 -18.47 10.94 15.58
C ALA A 156 -19.99 11.02 15.76
N LEU A 157 -20.75 10.08 15.18
CA LEU A 157 -22.19 9.98 15.38
C LEU A 157 -22.54 9.76 16.86
N ASN A 158 -21.82 8.87 17.53
CA ASN A 158 -22.01 8.65 18.97
C ASN A 158 -21.71 9.91 19.81
N GLN A 159 -20.67 10.67 19.43
CA GLN A 159 -20.32 11.92 20.10
C GLN A 159 -21.41 12.99 19.90
N VAL A 160 -21.94 13.14 18.69
CA VAL A 160 -23.05 14.05 18.38
C VAL A 160 -24.30 13.67 19.16
N CYS A 161 -24.69 12.38 19.17
CA CYS A 161 -25.82 11.90 19.97
C CYS A 161 -25.65 12.21 21.47
N THR A 162 -24.43 12.03 22.00
CA THR A 162 -24.12 12.34 23.40
C THR A 162 -24.23 13.83 23.68
N PHE A 163 -23.74 14.68 22.78
CA PHE A 163 -23.81 16.14 22.88
C PHE A 163 -25.25 16.66 22.85
N VAL A 164 -26.07 16.17 21.90
CA VAL A 164 -27.49 16.55 21.80
C VAL A 164 -28.25 16.15 23.08
N ARG A 165 -27.95 14.97 23.63
CA ARG A 165 -28.55 14.48 24.87
C ARG A 165 -28.20 15.32 26.09
N THR A 166 -26.98 15.85 26.18
CA THR A 166 -26.53 16.63 27.35
C THR A 166 -26.90 18.10 27.27
N ARG A 167 -26.97 18.69 26.07
CA ARG A 167 -27.22 20.14 25.88
C ARG A 167 -28.64 20.51 25.45
N ALA A 168 -29.41 19.61 24.86
CA ALA A 168 -30.78 19.88 24.40
C ALA A 168 -31.76 18.77 24.84
N PRO A 169 -32.01 18.62 26.15
CA PRO A 169 -32.92 17.59 26.67
C PRO A 169 -34.38 17.76 26.18
N SER A 170 -34.78 18.96 25.76
CA SER A 170 -36.09 19.26 25.17
C SER A 170 -36.22 18.79 23.71
N ALA A 171 -35.17 18.90 22.89
CA ALA A 171 -35.17 18.43 21.50
C ALA A 171 -35.11 16.90 21.39
N THR A 172 -34.55 16.23 22.40
CA THR A 172 -34.49 14.77 22.44
C THR A 172 -35.84 14.11 22.63
N ARG A 173 -36.88 14.80 23.17
CA ARG A 173 -38.27 14.28 23.27
C ARG A 173 -38.83 13.75 21.95
N PHE A 174 -38.43 14.34 20.81
CA PHE A 174 -38.89 13.92 19.49
C PHE A 174 -38.19 12.65 18.97
N PHE A 175 -36.95 12.40 19.41
CA PHE A 175 -36.22 11.16 19.12
C PHE A 175 -36.57 10.02 20.08
N TYR A 176 -37.46 10.23 21.06
CA TYR A 176 -38.12 9.17 21.83
C TYR A 176 -39.28 8.54 21.03
N LEU A 177 -39.08 8.26 19.74
CA LEU A 177 -39.68 7.05 19.19
C LEU A 177 -38.89 5.89 19.79
N ASP A 178 -39.37 5.42 20.94
CA ASP A 178 -39.32 4.04 21.39
C ASP A 178 -38.10 3.25 20.88
N SER A 179 -36.89 3.61 21.33
CA SER A 179 -35.78 2.67 21.24
C SER A 179 -36.05 1.55 22.24
N ARG A 180 -36.91 0.60 21.84
CA ARG A 180 -37.02 -0.76 22.41
C ARG A 180 -35.73 -1.55 22.19
N ALA A 181 -34.55 -0.93 22.21
CA ALA A 181 -33.35 -1.68 22.52
C ALA A 181 -33.58 -2.15 23.96
N PRO A 182 -33.78 -3.46 24.21
CA PRO A 182 -34.15 -3.91 25.54
C PRO A 182 -33.10 -3.38 26.50
N ARG A 183 -33.49 -2.85 27.66
CA ARG A 183 -32.53 -2.42 28.71
C ARG A 183 -31.50 -3.52 28.98
N ALA A 184 -31.86 -4.79 28.76
CA ALA A 184 -30.96 -5.94 28.72
C ALA A 184 -29.88 -5.90 27.62
N LEU A 185 -30.19 -5.50 26.38
CA LEU A 185 -29.21 -5.36 25.29
C LEU A 185 -28.27 -4.17 25.53
N VAL A 186 -28.78 -3.04 26.01
CA VAL A 186 -27.96 -1.87 26.39
C VAL A 186 -27.06 -2.21 27.59
N ASN A 187 -27.59 -2.89 28.60
CA ASN A 187 -26.81 -3.34 29.74
C ASN A 187 -25.84 -4.47 29.37
N ALA A 188 -26.19 -5.35 28.43
CA ALA A 188 -25.31 -6.41 27.93
C ALA A 188 -24.17 -5.83 27.09
N THR A 189 -24.44 -4.90 26.16
CA THR A 189 -23.38 -4.18 25.43
C THR A 189 -22.49 -3.41 26.39
N ARG A 190 -23.05 -2.73 27.39
CA ARG A 190 -22.26 -2.05 28.42
C ARG A 190 -21.41 -3.02 29.25
N ARG A 191 -21.98 -4.15 29.69
CA ARG A 191 -21.33 -5.16 30.54
C ARG A 191 -20.31 -6.03 29.80
N HIS A 192 -20.52 -6.30 28.51
CA HIS A 192 -19.69 -7.21 27.72
C HIS A 192 -18.71 -6.47 26.80
N LEU A 193 -19.04 -5.28 26.28
CA LEU A 193 -18.19 -4.53 25.33
C LEU A 193 -17.54 -3.27 25.92
N LEU A 194 -18.22 -2.52 26.80
CA LEU A 194 -17.75 -1.20 27.26
C LEU A 194 -17.05 -1.23 28.63
N ILE A 195 -17.53 -2.04 29.58
CA ILE A 195 -16.96 -2.15 30.92
C ILE A 195 -15.89 -3.26 30.92
N PRO A 196 -14.65 -2.97 31.31
CA PRO A 196 -13.60 -3.99 31.37
C PRO A 196 -13.89 -4.97 32.52
N LYS A 197 -14.25 -6.21 32.18
CA LYS A 197 -14.16 -7.34 33.11
C LYS A 197 -12.84 -8.08 32.84
N ILE A 198 -11.77 -7.69 33.51
CA ILE A 198 -10.67 -8.61 33.79
C ILE A 198 -10.40 -8.40 35.26
N ALA A 199 -10.81 -9.39 36.06
CA ALA A 199 -10.45 -9.48 37.46
C ALA A 199 -8.93 -9.66 37.49
N ALA A 200 -8.23 -8.54 37.62
CA ALA A 200 -6.81 -8.51 37.89
C ALA A 200 -6.61 -7.32 38.83
N PRO A 201 -6.01 -7.54 40.02
CA PRO A 201 -5.74 -6.45 40.95
C PRO A 201 -4.90 -5.39 40.25
N GLN A 202 -4.99 -4.15 40.74
CA GLN A 202 -4.47 -2.91 40.15
C GLN A 202 -2.99 -2.95 39.73
N ASN A 203 -2.25 -3.97 40.14
CA ASN A 203 -0.83 -4.20 39.89
C ASN A 203 -0.51 -5.11 38.68
N GLU A 204 -1.50 -5.75 38.04
CA GLU A 204 -1.27 -6.70 36.92
C GLU A 204 -1.50 -6.09 35.51
N ARG A 205 -1.72 -4.77 35.40
CA ARG A 205 -1.83 -4.06 34.10
C ARG A 205 -0.50 -3.99 33.32
N LEU A 206 0.53 -4.70 33.78
CA LEU A 206 1.94 -4.54 33.43
C LEU A 206 2.59 -5.89 33.14
N ALA A 207 2.03 -6.68 32.21
CA ALA A 207 2.89 -7.58 31.45
C ALA A 207 3.81 -6.68 30.60
N GLY A 208 5.07 -6.51 31.02
CA GLY A 208 6.02 -5.42 30.68
C GLY A 208 6.27 -5.06 29.21
N TRP A 209 5.55 -5.67 28.27
CA TRP A 209 5.67 -5.48 26.83
C TRP A 209 4.44 -4.76 26.22
N CYS A 210 3.24 -4.88 26.83
CA CYS A 210 2.00 -4.32 26.26
C CYS A 210 1.04 -3.76 27.34
N ALA A 211 0.67 -2.48 27.20
CA ALA A 211 -0.50 -1.93 27.89
C ALA A 211 -1.77 -2.39 27.14
N PHE A 212 -2.61 -3.20 27.77
CA PHE A 212 -3.82 -3.74 27.16
C PHE A 212 -4.91 -2.66 26.98
N PRO A 213 -5.45 -2.48 25.76
CA PRO A 213 -6.54 -1.53 25.50
C PRO A 213 -7.86 -1.92 26.19
N THR A 214 -8.82 -1.00 26.22
CA THR A 214 -10.21 -1.33 26.63
C THR A 214 -10.80 -2.40 25.71
N ARG A 215 -11.84 -3.13 26.14
CA ARG A 215 -12.41 -4.25 25.35
C ARG A 215 -12.79 -3.85 23.91
N LEU A 216 -13.38 -2.67 23.74
CA LEU A 216 -13.72 -2.12 22.43
C LEU A 216 -12.47 -1.77 21.60
N GLN A 217 -11.46 -1.13 22.20
CA GLN A 217 -10.20 -0.84 21.52
C GLN A 217 -9.48 -2.13 21.10
N SER A 218 -9.48 -3.15 21.96
CA SER A 218 -8.89 -4.46 21.67
C SER A 218 -9.63 -5.19 20.54
N LEU A 219 -10.97 -5.10 20.50
CA LEU A 219 -11.76 -5.65 19.40
C LEU A 219 -11.47 -4.92 18.08
N LEU A 220 -11.42 -3.58 18.09
CA LEU A 220 -11.10 -2.78 16.90
C LEU A 220 -9.68 -3.07 16.38
N VAL A 221 -8.70 -3.15 17.28
CA VAL A 221 -7.33 -3.54 16.93
C VAL A 221 -7.30 -4.95 16.36
N PHE A 222 -7.99 -5.90 16.98
CA PHE A 222 -8.05 -7.28 16.49
C PHE A 222 -8.66 -7.35 15.09
N SER A 223 -9.80 -6.68 14.86
CA SER A 223 -10.44 -6.63 13.53
C SER A 223 -9.55 -5.95 12.50
N PHE A 224 -8.83 -4.89 12.86
CA PHE A 224 -7.85 -4.23 12.00
C PHE A 224 -6.68 -5.15 11.62
N VAL A 225 -6.10 -5.85 12.60
CA VAL A 225 -5.02 -6.81 12.35
C VAL A 225 -5.52 -7.98 11.50
N ALA A 226 -6.70 -8.52 11.81
CA ALA A 226 -7.32 -9.59 11.04
C ALA A 226 -7.59 -9.15 9.59
N LEU A 227 -8.09 -7.93 9.37
CA LEU A 227 -8.26 -7.37 8.04
C LEU A 227 -6.92 -7.36 7.28
N ASN A 228 -5.86 -6.79 7.87
CA ASN A 228 -4.55 -6.77 7.21
C ASN A 228 -4.07 -8.19 6.89
N VAL A 229 -4.16 -9.14 7.82
CA VAL A 229 -3.78 -10.53 7.55
C VAL A 229 -4.59 -11.14 6.40
N ILE A 230 -5.91 -10.96 6.39
CA ILE A 230 -6.79 -11.50 5.33
C ILE A 230 -6.42 -10.91 3.97
N LEU A 231 -6.24 -9.58 3.87
CA LEU A 231 -5.89 -8.92 2.61
C LEU A 231 -4.57 -9.46 2.03
N HIS A 232 -3.59 -9.81 2.88
CA HIS A 232 -2.33 -10.41 2.44
C HIS A 232 -2.43 -11.87 1.98
N LEU A 233 -3.51 -12.59 2.31
CA LEU A 233 -3.64 -14.02 2.01
C LEU A 233 -4.55 -14.31 0.80
N VAL A 234 -5.51 -13.42 0.51
CA VAL A 234 -6.58 -13.68 -0.47
C VAL A 234 -6.24 -13.17 -1.87
N SER A 235 -6.73 -13.84 -2.91
CA SER A 235 -6.66 -13.37 -4.30
C SER A 235 -5.23 -13.18 -4.83
N HIS A 236 -4.47 -14.27 -4.85
CA HIS A 236 -3.20 -14.37 -5.58
C HIS A 236 -3.43 -15.16 -6.87
N ASP A 237 -3.40 -14.50 -8.02
CA ASP A 237 -3.39 -15.18 -9.32
C ASP A 237 -1.96 -15.63 -9.65
N VAL A 238 -1.74 -16.94 -9.62
CA VAL A 238 -0.45 -17.57 -9.91
C VAL A 238 -0.67 -18.75 -10.84
N PHE A 239 0.17 -18.90 -11.85
CA PHE A 239 0.01 -19.93 -12.86
C PHE A 239 1.34 -20.35 -13.51
N GLU A 240 1.36 -21.60 -13.99
CA GLU A 240 2.52 -22.16 -14.68
C GLU A 240 2.72 -21.53 -16.06
N GLY A 241 3.98 -21.30 -16.44
CA GLY A 241 4.32 -20.70 -17.73
C GLY A 241 4.30 -19.16 -17.77
N ASN A 242 4.10 -18.48 -16.64
CA ASN A 242 4.17 -17.01 -16.58
C ASN A 242 5.50 -16.47 -17.14
N LEU A 243 5.42 -15.56 -18.12
CA LEU A 243 6.60 -15.09 -18.87
C LEU A 243 7.57 -14.27 -18.02
N LYS A 244 7.02 -13.49 -17.08
CA LYS A 244 7.77 -12.60 -16.18
C LYS A 244 8.47 -13.38 -15.08
N ARG A 245 7.81 -14.40 -14.53
CA ARG A 245 8.29 -15.22 -13.40
C ARG A 245 7.82 -16.68 -13.56
N PRO A 246 8.62 -17.57 -14.14
CA PRO A 246 8.19 -18.95 -14.41
C PRO A 246 7.92 -19.75 -13.14
N ARG A 247 8.67 -19.49 -12.06
CA ARG A 247 8.52 -20.22 -10.79
C ARG A 247 7.34 -19.69 -9.99
N ILE A 248 6.43 -20.57 -9.58
CA ILE A 248 5.29 -20.23 -8.72
C ILE A 248 5.74 -19.58 -7.41
N SER A 249 6.80 -20.08 -6.77
CA SER A 249 7.32 -19.49 -5.52
C SER A 249 7.74 -18.03 -5.69
N ALA A 250 8.33 -17.68 -6.83
CA ALA A 250 8.72 -16.31 -7.16
C ALA A 250 7.51 -15.43 -7.48
N GLN A 251 6.45 -15.99 -8.09
CA GLN A 251 5.18 -15.29 -8.29
C GLN A 251 4.51 -14.96 -6.95
N VAL A 252 4.41 -15.92 -6.04
CA VAL A 252 3.86 -15.72 -4.69
C VAL A 252 4.66 -14.67 -3.93
N ALA A 253 5.99 -14.79 -3.89
CA ALA A 253 6.84 -13.81 -3.23
C ALA A 253 6.68 -12.42 -3.84
N ARG A 254 6.62 -12.29 -5.18
CA ARG A 254 6.44 -11.00 -5.84
C ARG A 254 5.05 -10.40 -5.58
N SER A 255 4.01 -11.23 -5.53
CA SER A 255 2.64 -10.80 -5.25
C SER A 255 2.53 -10.31 -3.81
N LEU A 256 3.00 -11.10 -2.84
CA LEU A 256 3.02 -10.73 -1.43
C LEU A 256 3.84 -9.45 -1.18
N GLY A 257 5.05 -9.36 -1.76
CA GLY A 257 5.89 -8.16 -1.67
C GLY A 257 5.26 -6.93 -2.29
N HIS A 258 4.47 -7.07 -3.37
CA HIS A 258 3.73 -5.93 -3.91
C HIS A 258 2.68 -5.45 -2.93
N ARG A 259 1.88 -6.41 -2.45
CA ARG A 259 0.71 -6.16 -1.63
C ARG A 259 1.07 -5.51 -0.30
N THR A 260 2.12 -5.99 0.35
CA THR A 260 2.65 -5.35 1.57
C THR A 260 3.06 -3.90 1.29
N GLY A 261 3.67 -3.62 0.13
CA GLY A 261 4.03 -2.26 -0.26
C GLY A 261 2.82 -1.31 -0.31
N TYR A 262 1.75 -1.69 -1.01
CA TYR A 262 0.51 -0.90 -1.08
C TYR A 262 -0.14 -0.73 0.29
N ILE A 263 -0.23 -1.80 1.07
CA ILE A 263 -0.88 -1.78 2.38
C ILE A 263 -0.10 -0.94 3.40
N ILE A 264 1.24 -1.00 3.39
CA ILE A 264 2.09 -0.09 4.19
C ILE A 264 1.77 1.36 3.84
N MET A 265 1.76 1.69 2.55
CA MET A 265 1.49 3.04 2.09
C MET A 265 0.09 3.53 2.46
N ALA A 266 -0.92 2.65 2.44
CA ALA A 266 -2.27 2.96 2.92
C ALA A 266 -2.35 3.16 4.44
N ASN A 267 -1.60 2.37 5.21
CA ASN A 267 -1.57 2.47 6.67
C ASN A 267 -0.80 3.70 7.18
N LEU A 268 0.19 4.19 6.41
CA LEU A 268 1.07 5.28 6.84
C LEU A 268 0.31 6.58 7.18
N PRO A 269 -0.54 7.17 6.29
CA PRO A 269 -1.29 8.38 6.62
C PRO A 269 -2.10 8.25 7.91
N ILE A 270 -2.77 7.11 8.09
CA ILE A 270 -3.60 6.82 9.26
C ILE A 270 -2.74 6.75 10.53
N MET A 271 -1.59 6.08 10.47
CA MET A 271 -0.62 6.00 11.56
C MET A 271 -0.16 7.39 12.01
N TRP A 272 0.17 8.27 11.05
CA TRP A 272 0.59 9.65 11.32
C TRP A 272 -0.55 10.49 11.91
N THR A 273 -1.77 10.35 11.39
CA THR A 273 -2.94 11.03 11.93
C THR A 273 -3.17 10.69 13.39
N PHE A 274 -3.11 9.40 13.77
CA PHE A 274 -3.29 9.00 15.16
C PHE A 274 -2.13 9.38 16.10
N ALA A 275 -0.98 9.81 15.56
CA ALA A 275 0.15 10.32 16.35
C ALA A 275 -0.02 11.80 16.76
N MET A 276 -0.85 12.56 16.03
CA MET A 276 -1.02 13.99 16.24
C MET A 276 -1.56 14.32 17.64
N ARG A 277 -0.99 15.35 18.29
CA ARG A 277 -1.51 15.87 19.57
C ARG A 277 -2.59 16.92 19.36
N ASN A 278 -2.49 17.69 18.28
CA ASN A 278 -3.46 18.69 17.90
C ASN A 278 -4.37 18.10 16.81
N ASN A 279 -5.13 17.07 17.14
CA ASN A 279 -5.91 16.34 16.14
C ASN A 279 -7.40 16.74 16.19
N ILE A 280 -7.89 17.34 15.10
CA ILE A 280 -9.31 17.72 14.96
C ILE A 280 -10.23 16.50 15.12
N LEU A 281 -9.79 15.31 14.71
CA LEU A 281 -10.56 14.07 14.85
C LEU A 281 -10.78 13.68 16.31
N THR A 282 -9.97 14.16 17.27
CA THR A 282 -10.26 13.93 18.70
C THR A 282 -11.49 14.70 19.16
N TRP A 283 -11.76 15.87 18.57
CA TRP A 283 -12.97 16.65 18.86
C TRP A 283 -14.21 15.97 18.26
N PHE A 284 -14.11 15.48 17.02
CA PHE A 284 -15.22 14.81 16.36
C PHE A 284 -15.53 13.44 16.98
N SER A 285 -14.52 12.60 17.22
CA SER A 285 -14.74 11.25 17.75
C SER A 285 -15.06 11.21 19.24
N GLY A 286 -14.77 12.28 19.98
CA GLY A 286 -14.84 12.29 21.46
C GLY A 286 -13.77 11.42 22.14
N TRP A 287 -12.81 10.87 21.39
CA TRP A 287 -11.75 10.03 21.93
C TRP A 287 -10.59 10.85 22.48
N SER A 288 -9.99 10.35 23.56
CA SER A 288 -8.78 10.93 24.12
C SER A 288 -7.56 10.66 23.25
N PHE A 289 -6.54 11.52 23.34
CA PHE A 289 -5.23 11.28 22.72
C PHE A 289 -4.62 9.92 23.13
N ALA A 290 -4.87 9.47 24.37
CA ALA A 290 -4.44 8.16 24.83
C ALA A 290 -5.02 7.01 23.97
N THR A 291 -6.28 7.14 23.54
CA THR A 291 -6.95 6.18 22.66
C THR A 291 -6.35 6.20 21.25
N PHE A 292 -6.16 7.38 20.68
CA PHE A 292 -5.51 7.52 19.36
C PHE A 292 -4.10 6.92 19.38
N ASN A 293 -3.33 7.20 20.44
CA ASN A 293 -1.99 6.66 20.59
C ASN A 293 -1.98 5.12 20.76
N VAL A 294 -3.05 4.49 21.24
CA VAL A 294 -3.18 3.02 21.17
C VAL A 294 -3.19 2.55 19.73
N TYR A 295 -4.00 3.17 18.87
CA TYR A 295 -4.09 2.80 17.46
C TYR A 295 -2.82 3.10 16.68
N HIS A 296 -2.21 4.28 16.90
CA HIS A 296 -0.90 4.62 16.33
C HIS A 296 0.14 3.51 16.58
N ARG A 297 0.25 3.01 17.81
CA ARG A 297 1.21 1.94 18.16
C ARG A 297 0.88 0.61 17.50
N TRP A 298 -0.39 0.25 17.38
CA TRP A 298 -0.78 -1.02 16.75
C TRP A 298 -0.61 -0.98 15.23
N ILE A 299 -0.97 0.13 14.59
CA ILE A 299 -0.74 0.33 13.15
C ILE A 299 0.76 0.34 12.86
N ALA A 300 1.57 1.02 13.67
CA ALA A 300 3.03 1.02 13.51
C ALA A 300 3.65 -0.39 13.57
N ARG A 301 3.14 -1.25 14.46
CA ARG A 301 3.60 -2.66 14.55
C ARG A 301 3.22 -3.45 13.30
N VAL A 302 2.00 -3.27 12.80
CA VAL A 302 1.54 -3.90 11.55
C VAL A 302 2.42 -3.46 10.39
N ILE A 303 2.68 -2.16 10.24
CA ILE A 303 3.58 -1.61 9.23
C ILE A 303 4.98 -2.22 9.32
N VAL A 304 5.56 -2.35 10.52
CA VAL A 304 6.90 -2.96 10.67
C VAL A 304 6.92 -4.43 10.28
N VAL A 305 5.89 -5.20 10.63
CA VAL A 305 5.77 -6.59 10.16
C VAL A 305 5.67 -6.64 8.64
N GLU A 306 4.86 -5.77 8.05
CA GLU A 306 4.70 -5.68 6.60
C GLU A 306 5.98 -5.23 5.89
N LEU A 307 6.76 -4.29 6.47
CA LEU A 307 8.05 -3.86 5.96
C LEU A 307 9.06 -5.01 5.94
N ILE A 308 9.08 -5.83 6.99
CA ILE A 308 9.92 -7.04 7.04
C ILE A 308 9.48 -8.02 5.96
N THR A 309 8.18 -8.30 5.85
CA THR A 309 7.64 -9.18 4.81
C THR A 309 7.94 -8.67 3.41
N HIS A 310 7.80 -7.36 3.16
CA HIS A 310 8.16 -6.69 1.92
C HIS A 310 9.64 -6.91 1.57
N ALA A 311 10.55 -6.62 2.50
CA ALA A 311 11.99 -6.77 2.29
C ALA A 311 12.39 -8.23 2.03
N VAL A 312 11.83 -9.19 2.78
CA VAL A 312 12.07 -10.63 2.57
C VAL A 312 11.55 -11.05 1.20
N ALA A 313 10.33 -10.67 0.83
CA ALA A 313 9.73 -10.99 -0.45
C ALA A 313 10.57 -10.49 -1.64
N TYR A 314 11.00 -9.22 -1.62
CA TYR A 314 11.85 -8.67 -2.69
C TYR A 314 13.26 -9.25 -2.69
N THR A 315 13.79 -9.65 -1.53
CA THR A 315 15.06 -10.40 -1.45
C THR A 315 14.93 -11.75 -2.16
N LEU A 316 13.88 -12.52 -1.87
CA LEU A 316 13.62 -13.82 -2.49
C LEU A 316 13.40 -13.69 -4.00
N VAL A 317 12.61 -12.73 -4.45
CA VAL A 317 12.35 -12.50 -5.89
C VAL A 317 13.63 -12.09 -6.63
N THR A 318 14.46 -11.26 -6.01
CA THR A 318 15.73 -10.83 -6.61
C THR A 318 16.70 -12.00 -6.71
N TYR A 319 16.82 -12.79 -5.65
CA TYR A 319 17.68 -13.97 -5.62
C TYR A 319 17.22 -15.03 -6.62
N ASP A 320 15.92 -15.27 -6.75
CA ASP A 320 15.38 -16.19 -7.77
C ASP A 320 15.74 -15.77 -9.20
N SER A 321 15.76 -14.46 -9.47
CA SER A 321 16.01 -13.92 -10.81
C SER A 321 17.46 -14.05 -11.32
N GLY A 322 18.44 -14.23 -10.43
CA GLY A 322 19.85 -14.33 -10.84
C GLY A 322 20.85 -14.47 -9.70
N GLY A 323 20.42 -15.10 -8.60
CA GLY A 323 21.22 -15.48 -7.45
C GLY A 323 21.89 -14.31 -6.73
N SER A 324 23.03 -14.61 -6.12
CA SER A 324 23.82 -13.67 -5.35
C SER A 324 24.31 -12.48 -6.18
N THR A 325 24.58 -12.67 -7.47
CA THR A 325 25.03 -11.59 -8.37
C THR A 325 23.96 -10.52 -8.54
N LYS A 326 22.71 -10.90 -8.85
CA LYS A 326 21.61 -9.94 -8.97
C LYS A 326 21.27 -9.29 -7.63
N TYR A 327 21.32 -10.04 -6.54
CA TYR A 327 21.12 -9.49 -5.20
C TYR A 327 22.18 -8.43 -4.84
N LYS A 328 23.47 -8.74 -5.04
CA LYS A 328 24.57 -7.78 -4.81
C LYS A 328 24.43 -6.54 -5.69
N ALA A 329 24.00 -6.71 -6.94
CA ALA A 329 23.78 -5.58 -7.85
C ALA A 329 22.67 -4.63 -7.38
N GLN A 330 21.68 -5.07 -6.57
CA GLN A 330 20.67 -4.14 -6.05
C GLN A 330 21.24 -3.12 -5.07
N TRP A 331 22.36 -3.42 -4.41
CA TRP A 331 22.97 -2.52 -3.43
C TRP A 331 23.62 -1.28 -4.05
N SER A 332 23.76 -1.21 -5.38
CA SER A 332 24.13 0.04 -6.06
C SER A 332 22.92 0.93 -6.37
N ALA A 333 21.69 0.42 -6.20
CA ALA A 333 20.48 1.15 -6.48
C ALA A 333 20.03 1.95 -5.24
N GLU A 334 19.91 3.26 -5.40
CA GLU A 334 19.51 4.20 -4.35
C GLU A 334 18.23 3.77 -3.62
N TYR A 335 17.19 3.38 -4.37
CA TYR A 335 15.90 2.97 -3.79
C TYR A 335 16.05 1.76 -2.84
N TRP A 336 16.95 0.83 -3.15
CA TRP A 336 17.19 -0.37 -2.34
C TRP A 336 17.82 0.01 -0.99
N ILE A 337 18.84 0.86 -1.02
CA ILE A 337 19.53 1.36 0.17
C ILE A 337 18.54 2.09 1.09
N TRP A 338 17.78 3.04 0.55
CA TRP A 338 16.83 3.81 1.35
C TRP A 338 15.65 2.97 1.86
N GLY A 339 15.23 1.94 1.12
CA GLY A 339 14.25 0.97 1.61
C GLY A 339 14.75 0.20 2.84
N VAL A 340 16.02 -0.21 2.84
CA VAL A 340 16.66 -0.85 3.99
C VAL A 340 16.80 0.13 5.17
N VAL A 341 17.18 1.38 4.90
CA VAL A 341 17.23 2.43 5.94
C VAL A 341 15.85 2.62 6.58
N ALA A 342 14.79 2.77 5.77
CA ALA A 342 13.42 2.93 6.25
C ALA A 342 12.96 1.73 7.11
N LEU A 343 13.28 0.50 6.70
CA LEU A 343 13.02 -0.71 7.49
C LEU A 343 13.73 -0.66 8.86
N ILE A 344 15.04 -0.37 8.87
CA ILE A 344 15.84 -0.36 10.11
C ILE A 344 15.32 0.70 11.07
N VAL A 345 15.08 1.92 10.60
CA VAL A 345 14.60 3.01 11.46
C VAL A 345 13.15 2.77 11.92
N GLY A 346 12.31 2.14 11.09
CA GLY A 346 10.96 1.69 11.47
C GLY A 346 10.99 0.65 12.59
N CYS A 347 11.85 -0.36 12.48
CA CYS A 347 12.10 -1.34 13.54
C CYS A 347 12.59 -0.66 14.83
N LEU A 348 13.55 0.26 14.71
CA LEU A 348 14.09 1.01 15.84
C LEU A 348 13.02 1.87 16.53
N ALA A 349 12.12 2.52 15.77
CA ALA A 349 10.97 3.25 16.30
C ALA A 349 10.04 2.34 17.12
N CYS A 350 9.77 1.12 16.65
CA CYS A 350 8.96 0.16 17.40
C CYS A 350 9.65 -0.35 18.67
N VAL A 351 10.94 -0.69 18.61
CA VAL A 351 11.72 -1.16 19.77
C VAL A 351 11.82 -0.07 20.83
N THR A 352 12.23 1.14 20.45
CA THR A 352 12.30 2.28 21.39
C THR A 352 10.93 2.67 21.93
N GLY A 353 9.86 2.45 21.14
CA GLY A 353 8.46 2.66 21.53
C GLY A 353 7.87 1.62 22.49
N LEU A 354 8.60 0.54 22.81
CA LEU A 354 8.19 -0.43 23.82
C LEU A 354 7.96 0.24 25.17
N TYR A 355 6.92 -0.20 25.88
CA TYR A 355 6.50 0.43 27.13
C TYR A 355 7.63 0.52 28.16
N SER A 356 8.40 -0.56 28.33
CA SER A 356 9.51 -0.63 29.27
C SER A 356 10.63 0.37 28.96
N ILE A 357 11.03 0.50 27.70
CA ILE A 357 12.09 1.43 27.27
C ILE A 357 11.59 2.88 27.38
N ARG A 358 10.42 3.18 26.81
CA ARG A 358 9.83 4.51 26.85
C ARG A 358 9.60 5.02 28.27
N ARG A 359 9.17 4.15 29.20
CA ARG A 359 8.93 4.56 30.60
C ARG A 359 10.24 4.89 31.31
N ARG A 360 11.31 4.13 31.05
CA ARG A 360 12.61 4.32 31.72
C ARG A 360 13.39 5.52 31.18
N PHE A 361 13.27 5.79 29.88
CA PHE A 361 14.04 6.84 29.18
C PHE A 361 13.11 7.76 28.39
N TYR A 362 12.12 8.36 29.05
CA TYR A 362 11.03 9.07 28.35
C TYR A 362 11.51 10.26 27.50
N ASP A 363 12.39 11.11 28.03
CA ASP A 363 12.84 12.31 27.31
C ASP A 363 13.72 11.94 26.11
N ALA A 364 14.63 10.98 26.29
CA ALA A 364 15.45 10.43 25.22
C ALA A 364 14.60 9.73 24.15
N PHE A 365 13.60 8.94 24.56
CA PHE A 365 12.62 8.35 23.66
C PHE A 365 11.90 9.43 22.85
N LEU A 366 11.38 10.47 23.50
CA LEU A 366 10.56 11.48 22.82
C LEU A 366 11.34 12.23 21.74
N LEU A 367 12.55 12.70 22.06
CA LEU A 367 13.39 13.40 21.09
C LEU A 367 13.92 12.44 20.01
N GLY A 368 14.44 11.29 20.41
CA GLY A 368 14.96 10.28 19.48
C GLY A 368 13.90 9.78 18.51
N HIS A 369 12.67 9.54 18.99
CA HIS A 369 11.57 9.06 18.14
C HIS A 369 11.15 10.09 17.08
N ILE A 370 11.25 11.40 17.36
CA ILE A 370 11.00 12.45 16.36
C ILE A 370 12.07 12.40 15.25
N VAL A 371 13.35 12.26 15.62
CA VAL A 371 14.44 12.14 14.65
C VAL A 371 14.30 10.87 13.81
N ILE A 372 14.01 9.74 14.45
CA ILE A 372 13.77 8.46 13.78
C ILE A 372 12.58 8.56 12.81
N ALA A 373 11.49 9.21 13.22
CA ALA A 373 10.31 9.40 12.37
C ALA A 373 10.60 10.29 11.14
N LEU A 374 11.47 11.31 11.28
CA LEU A 374 11.96 12.11 10.17
C LEU A 374 12.81 11.30 9.20
N LEU A 375 13.77 10.52 9.72
CA LEU A 375 14.59 9.62 8.92
C LEU A 375 13.74 8.57 8.20
N PHE A 376 12.67 8.08 8.84
CA PHE A 376 11.72 7.17 8.22
C PHE A 376 10.99 7.82 7.02
N LEU A 377 10.51 9.07 7.15
CA LEU A 377 9.90 9.82 6.04
C LEU A 377 10.88 10.05 4.89
N ILE A 378 12.12 10.47 5.22
CA ILE A 378 13.18 10.70 4.22
C ILE A 378 13.51 9.41 3.48
N GLY A 379 13.72 8.31 4.21
CA GLY A 379 13.99 7.00 3.62
C GLY A 379 12.83 6.51 2.75
N THR A 380 11.58 6.73 3.18
CA THR A 380 10.39 6.40 2.38
C THR A 380 10.36 7.21 1.09
N TRP A 381 10.63 8.52 1.14
CA TRP A 381 10.68 9.36 -0.06
C TRP A 381 11.72 8.86 -1.07
N PHE A 382 12.97 8.65 -0.66
CA PHE A 382 14.01 8.19 -1.58
C PHE A 382 13.82 6.74 -2.04
N HIS A 383 13.15 5.90 -1.26
CA HIS A 383 12.73 4.57 -1.69
C HIS A 383 11.68 4.64 -2.82
N LEU A 384 10.78 5.62 -2.77
CA LEU A 384 9.68 5.77 -3.74
C LEU A 384 10.01 6.69 -4.92
N LYS A 385 10.97 7.60 -4.80
CA LYS A 385 11.26 8.67 -5.78
C LYS A 385 11.46 8.20 -7.24
N LYS A 386 11.94 6.97 -7.45
CA LYS A 386 12.17 6.39 -8.79
C LYS A 386 11.01 5.51 -9.29
N ARG A 387 9.99 5.30 -8.47
CA ARG A 387 8.84 4.44 -8.77
C ARG A 387 7.64 5.34 -9.03
N ASP A 388 6.77 4.89 -9.93
CA ASP A 388 5.63 5.61 -10.52
C ASP A 388 4.86 6.51 -9.54
N ASP A 389 4.27 7.59 -10.08
CA ASP A 389 3.54 8.65 -9.36
C ASP A 389 2.44 8.12 -8.41
N ASP A 390 1.95 6.90 -8.62
CA ASP A 390 0.88 6.26 -7.86
C ASP A 390 1.17 6.19 -6.34
N PHE A 391 2.42 5.93 -5.94
CA PHE A 391 2.77 5.83 -4.51
C PHE A 391 3.04 7.19 -3.86
N VAL A 392 3.34 8.21 -4.66
CA VAL A 392 3.58 9.58 -4.18
C VAL A 392 2.30 10.17 -3.58
N PHE A 393 1.13 9.78 -4.12
CA PHE A 393 -0.18 10.17 -3.60
C PHE A 393 -0.38 9.76 -2.12
N TYR A 394 0.12 8.60 -1.71
CA TYR A 394 0.02 8.11 -0.33
C TYR A 394 1.02 8.79 0.61
N PHE A 395 2.15 9.27 0.08
CA PHE A 395 3.22 9.86 0.89
C PHE A 395 2.89 11.27 1.39
N TRP A 396 2.40 12.15 0.51
CA TRP A 396 2.15 13.56 0.84
C TRP A 396 1.17 13.79 2.01
N PRO A 397 0.09 13.01 2.17
CA PRO A 397 -0.76 13.09 3.36
C PRO A 397 0.02 12.93 4.67
N CYS A 398 1.05 12.08 4.73
CA CYS A 398 1.88 11.91 5.92
C CYS A 398 2.65 13.19 6.26
N VAL A 399 3.24 13.82 5.24
CA VAL A 399 3.98 15.08 5.37
C VAL A 399 3.04 16.21 5.79
N ALA A 400 1.87 16.32 5.15
CA ALA A 400 0.87 17.34 5.45
C ALA A 400 0.38 17.23 6.90
N VAL A 401 0.03 16.02 7.34
CA VAL A 401 -0.40 15.73 8.71
C VAL A 401 0.67 16.13 9.74
N TRP A 402 1.92 15.77 9.48
CA TRP A 402 3.02 16.10 10.39
C TRP A 402 3.30 17.60 10.43
N ALA A 403 3.40 18.25 9.27
CA ALA A 403 3.63 19.69 9.15
C ALA A 403 2.52 20.49 9.83
N PHE A 404 1.25 20.09 9.65
CA PHE A 404 0.10 20.72 10.28
C PHE A 404 0.16 20.63 11.81
N ASP A 405 0.49 19.46 12.38
CA ASP A 405 0.62 19.31 13.83
C ASP A 405 1.75 20.20 14.41
N ARG A 406 2.88 20.30 13.71
CA ARG A 406 3.99 21.19 14.10
C ARG A 406 3.61 22.67 14.00
N ALA A 407 2.98 23.08 12.90
CA ALA A 407 2.53 24.45 12.69
C ALA A 407 1.57 24.90 13.80
N MET A 408 0.57 24.08 14.16
CA MET A 408 -0.33 24.39 15.27
C MET A 408 0.40 24.52 16.61
N ARG A 409 1.40 23.66 16.85
CA ARG A 409 2.19 23.71 18.09
C ARG A 409 3.00 25.01 18.18
N TYR A 410 3.70 25.39 17.11
CA TYR A 410 4.46 26.65 17.06
C TYR A 410 3.55 27.87 17.11
N GLY A 411 2.41 27.84 16.41
CA GLY A 411 1.40 28.90 16.48
C GLY A 411 0.87 29.11 17.89
N ARG A 412 0.54 28.03 18.62
CA ARG A 412 0.11 28.13 20.02
C ARG A 412 1.18 28.72 20.92
N LEU A 413 2.46 28.32 20.76
CA LEU A 413 3.58 28.89 21.50
C LEU A 413 3.75 30.38 21.22
N PHE A 414 3.65 30.79 19.95
CA PHE A 414 3.74 32.19 19.56
C PHE A 414 2.62 33.04 20.17
N VAL A 415 1.37 32.56 20.14
CA VAL A 415 0.22 33.26 20.75
C VAL A 415 0.39 33.40 22.27
N LEU A 416 0.79 32.33 22.95
CA LEU A 416 0.99 32.33 24.41
C LEU A 416 2.16 33.23 24.82
N ASN A 417 3.28 33.19 24.11
CA ASN A 417 4.41 34.08 24.37
C ASN A 417 4.07 35.55 24.11
N ARG A 418 3.23 35.84 23.10
CA ARG A 418 2.75 37.21 22.85
C ARG A 418 1.80 37.72 23.95
N SER A 419 1.03 36.83 24.59
CA SER A 419 0.20 37.19 25.75
C SER A 419 1.00 37.43 27.03
N LEU A 420 2.12 36.71 27.24
CA LEU A 420 3.03 36.94 28.37
C LEU A 420 3.84 38.23 28.21
N GLY A 421 4.18 38.62 26.98
CA GLY A 421 4.76 39.94 26.68
C GLY A 421 3.83 41.12 26.93
N ARG A 422 2.53 40.89 27.18
CA ARG A 422 1.57 41.91 27.66
C ARG A 422 1.38 41.91 29.18
N ALA A 423 1.91 40.91 29.90
CA ALA A 423 1.77 40.77 31.35
C ALA A 423 2.97 41.31 32.16
N MET A 424 4.00 41.87 31.49
CA MET A 424 5.12 42.55 32.13
C MET A 424 5.20 44.02 31.67
N VAL A 425 4.21 44.84 32.04
CA VAL A 425 4.38 46.26 32.43
C VAL A 425 3.14 46.65 33.22
N VAL A 426 3.12 46.34 34.52
CA VAL A 426 2.43 47.16 35.52
C VAL A 426 3.33 47.11 36.76
N TYR A 427 4.24 48.08 36.84
CA TYR A 427 4.76 48.57 38.12
C TYR A 427 3.90 49.75 38.54
#